data_AF-A0AAD7DZ41-F1
#
_entry.id   AF-A0AAD7DZ41-F1
#
_cell.length_a   1.000
_cell.length_b   1.000
_cell.length_c   1.000
_cell.angle_alpha   90.00
_cell.angle_beta   90.00
_cell.angle_gamma   90.00
#
_symmetry.space_group_name_H-M   'P 1'
#
loop_
_entity.id
_entity.type
_entity.pdbx_description
1 polymer ?
#
loop_
_entity_poly.entity_id
_entity_poly.type
_entity_poly.pdbx_seq_one_letter_code
_entity_poly.pdbx_strand_id
1 'polypeptide(L)'
;LRRSGAKGGGSRSLFKIAMNKFSKPFRALGKTRRKEVEDTQFHELKWKNDHGNLRVFSADCEKLVHTRNPQPDPCPPCSTVLSSKAFKNTLNKRTKDSKNAIYTNKRYKDQVIGEIYARTIGLQDIIEEPNTPCIRYAQGALEGKYDNTVFNGLVEAMVTKVEREERGVGMQNFKYAPAYDEFCNVLRISSPAAYRAFQEQLPGRSERSFR
;
A
#
# COMPACT_ATOMS: atom_id res chain seq x y z
N LEU A 1 -0.04 7.39 -14.54
CA LEU A 1 0.67 8.11 -13.46
C LEU A 1 0.47 7.53 -12.06
N ARG A 2 -0.43 6.55 -11.89
CA ARG A 2 -0.64 5.83 -10.62
C ARG A 2 0.44 4.76 -10.30
N ARG A 3 1.29 4.43 -11.28
CA ARG A 3 2.26 3.30 -11.23
C ARG A 3 3.69 3.70 -10.85
N SER A 4 4.00 4.99 -10.81
CA SER A 4 5.36 5.51 -10.57
C SER A 4 5.23 6.86 -9.88
N GLY A 5 6.04 7.12 -8.85
CA GLY A 5 6.14 8.44 -8.20
C GLY A 5 7.25 9.33 -8.78
N ALA A 6 7.83 8.96 -9.91
CA ALA A 6 8.85 9.78 -10.55
C ALA A 6 8.24 11.09 -11.07
N LYS A 7 8.86 12.24 -10.73
CA LYS A 7 8.42 13.58 -11.15
C LYS A 7 8.49 13.84 -12.67
N GLY A 8 9.11 12.95 -13.45
CA GLY A 8 9.31 13.09 -14.88
C GLY A 8 10.28 12.04 -15.43
N GLY A 9 10.71 12.22 -16.69
CA GLY A 9 11.77 11.38 -17.26
C GLY A 9 12.44 11.96 -18.50
N GLY A 10 13.31 11.15 -19.11
CA GLY A 10 14.05 11.51 -20.33
C GLY A 10 15.42 12.15 -20.10
N SER A 11 15.79 12.41 -18.84
CA SER A 11 17.10 12.90 -18.43
C SER A 11 18.19 11.83 -18.50
N ARG A 12 19.46 12.24 -18.42
CA ARG A 12 20.58 11.30 -18.25
C ARG A 12 20.51 10.61 -16.88
N SER A 13 21.19 9.47 -16.76
CA SER A 13 21.30 8.77 -15.48
C SER A 13 22.21 9.53 -14.51
N LEU A 14 21.94 9.42 -13.21
CA LEU A 14 22.78 10.01 -12.16
C LEU A 14 24.24 9.59 -12.28
N PHE A 15 24.48 8.33 -12.66
CA PHE A 15 25.83 7.83 -12.89
C PHE A 15 26.54 8.62 -13.99
N LYS A 16 25.89 8.83 -15.15
CA LYS A 16 26.46 9.59 -16.26
C LYS A 16 26.70 11.05 -15.86
N ILE A 17 25.75 11.68 -15.17
CA ILE A 17 25.90 13.07 -14.73
C ILE A 17 27.03 13.21 -13.70
N ALA A 18 27.10 12.31 -12.71
CA ALA A 18 28.15 12.29 -11.70
C ALA A 18 29.55 12.06 -12.30
N MET A 19 29.68 11.11 -13.22
CA MET A 19 30.93 10.86 -13.93
C MET A 19 31.35 12.08 -14.76
N ASN A 20 30.42 12.72 -15.47
CA ASN A 20 30.75 13.88 -16.29
C ASN A 20 31.13 15.12 -15.45
N LYS A 21 30.47 15.35 -14.31
CA LYS A 21 30.71 16.54 -13.47
C LYS A 21 31.88 16.39 -12.50
N PHE A 22 32.10 15.19 -11.98
CA PHE A 22 33.00 14.97 -10.84
C PHE A 22 34.00 13.82 -11.04
N SER A 23 33.97 13.16 -12.21
CA SER A 23 34.80 11.98 -12.52
C SER A 23 34.72 10.87 -11.46
N LYS A 24 33.59 10.79 -10.74
CA LYS A 24 33.33 9.85 -9.66
C LYS A 24 31.92 9.29 -9.77
N PRO A 25 31.70 8.01 -9.40
CA PRO A 25 30.36 7.44 -9.39
C PRO A 25 29.50 8.16 -8.35
N PHE A 26 28.19 8.31 -8.64
CA PHE A 26 27.25 9.02 -7.77
C PHE A 26 27.28 8.55 -6.29
N ARG A 27 27.48 7.24 -6.07
CA ARG A 27 27.60 6.65 -4.74
C ARG A 27 28.85 7.11 -3.96
N ALA A 28 29.92 7.51 -4.64
CA ALA A 28 31.15 8.00 -4.01
C ALA A 28 31.13 9.52 -3.73
N LEU A 29 30.06 10.23 -4.14
CA LEU A 29 29.93 11.66 -3.89
C LEU A 29 29.43 11.94 -2.47
N GLY A 30 29.89 13.04 -1.87
CA GLY A 30 29.32 13.60 -0.64
C GLY A 30 27.95 14.25 -0.86
N LYS A 31 27.24 14.59 0.24
CA LYS A 31 25.84 15.06 0.20
C LYS A 31 25.61 16.24 -0.75
N THR A 32 26.44 17.28 -0.69
CA THR A 32 26.30 18.49 -1.52
C THR A 32 26.42 18.18 -3.01
N ARG A 33 27.49 17.48 -3.41
CA ARG A 33 27.70 17.08 -4.81
C ARG A 33 26.64 16.12 -5.32
N ARG A 34 26.11 15.24 -4.47
CA ARG A 34 24.95 14.42 -4.84
C ARG A 34 23.77 15.30 -5.19
N LYS A 35 23.41 16.26 -4.33
CA LYS A 35 22.30 17.19 -4.59
C LYS A 35 22.47 17.92 -5.92
N GLU A 36 23.67 18.43 -6.22
CA GLU A 36 23.95 19.07 -7.51
C GLU A 36 23.72 18.14 -8.72
N VAL A 37 24.12 16.88 -8.63
CA VAL A 37 23.84 15.88 -9.68
C VAL A 37 22.34 15.64 -9.83
N GLU A 38 21.60 15.60 -8.72
CA GLU A 38 20.14 15.40 -8.71
C GLU A 38 19.40 16.59 -9.30
N ASP A 39 19.80 17.82 -8.95
CA ASP A 39 19.25 19.06 -9.50
C ASP A 39 19.53 19.13 -11.00
N THR A 40 20.75 18.78 -11.43
CA THR A 40 21.09 18.68 -12.85
C THR A 40 20.18 17.70 -13.58
N GLN A 41 19.97 16.51 -13.00
CA GLN A 41 19.07 15.52 -13.59
C GLN A 41 17.63 16.04 -13.70
N PHE A 42 17.16 16.75 -12.68
CA PHE A 42 15.83 17.34 -12.66
C PHE A 42 15.66 18.40 -13.76
N HIS A 43 16.67 19.23 -13.99
CA HIS A 43 16.66 20.22 -15.06
C HIS A 43 16.78 19.60 -16.47
N GLU A 44 17.37 18.41 -16.58
CA GLU A 44 17.47 17.65 -17.84
C GLU A 44 16.22 16.80 -18.18
N LEU A 45 15.16 16.86 -17.37
CA LEU A 45 13.92 16.14 -17.68
C LEU A 45 13.36 16.62 -19.01
N LYS A 46 12.93 15.68 -19.87
CA LYS A 46 12.25 15.97 -21.14
C LYS A 46 10.74 16.08 -20.96
N TRP A 47 10.20 15.39 -19.97
CA TRP A 47 8.81 15.51 -19.57
C TRP A 47 8.67 15.52 -18.06
N LYS A 48 7.62 16.17 -17.59
CA LYS A 48 7.24 16.30 -16.18
C LYS A 48 5.88 15.63 -15.97
N ASN A 49 5.74 14.97 -14.83
CA ASN A 49 4.53 14.27 -14.42
C ASN A 49 3.78 15.13 -13.39
N ASP A 50 2.56 15.52 -13.72
CA ASP A 50 1.60 16.09 -12.78
C ASP A 50 0.74 14.95 -12.23
N HIS A 51 1.14 14.45 -11.06
CA HIS A 51 0.43 13.37 -10.38
C HIS A 51 -0.94 13.81 -9.86
N GLY A 52 -1.11 15.08 -9.48
CA GLY A 52 -2.36 15.60 -8.92
C GLY A 52 -3.48 15.62 -9.95
N ASN A 53 -3.17 16.06 -11.17
CA ASN A 53 -4.16 16.11 -12.26
C ASN A 53 -4.07 14.93 -13.23
N LEU A 54 -3.20 13.95 -12.96
CA LEU A 54 -2.93 12.80 -13.84
C LEU A 54 -2.53 13.19 -15.27
N ARG A 55 -1.69 14.23 -15.41
CA ARG A 55 -1.24 14.77 -16.71
C ARG A 55 0.27 14.68 -16.88
N VAL A 56 0.72 14.62 -18.13
CA VAL A 56 2.15 14.67 -18.50
C VAL A 56 2.36 15.86 -19.41
N PHE A 57 3.42 16.63 -19.14
CA PHE A 57 3.80 17.79 -19.93
C PHE A 57 5.23 17.65 -20.44
N SER A 58 5.53 18.18 -21.61
CA SER A 58 6.92 18.45 -22.00
C SER A 58 7.57 19.41 -20.99
N ALA A 59 8.88 19.28 -20.78
CA ALA A 59 9.63 20.28 -20.03
C ALA A 59 9.58 21.66 -20.71
N ASP A 60 9.45 21.66 -22.04
CA ASP A 60 9.34 22.83 -22.90
C ASP A 60 7.88 23.13 -23.30
N CYS A 61 6.91 22.74 -22.45
CA CYS A 61 5.50 23.00 -22.70
C CYS A 61 5.24 24.50 -22.89
N GLU A 62 4.53 24.85 -23.96
CA GLU A 62 4.15 26.23 -24.29
C GLU A 62 3.08 26.79 -23.36
N LYS A 63 2.42 25.93 -22.57
CA LYS A 63 1.35 26.24 -21.60
C LYS A 63 0.06 26.78 -22.21
N LEU A 64 0.08 27.17 -23.48
CA LEU A 64 -1.05 27.65 -24.24
C LEU A 64 -1.34 26.67 -25.38
N VAL A 65 -2.63 26.46 -25.67
CA VAL A 65 -3.10 25.65 -26.80
C VAL A 65 -4.19 26.43 -27.52
N HIS A 66 -4.19 26.38 -28.85
CA HIS A 66 -5.20 27.06 -29.65
C HIS A 66 -6.44 26.17 -29.74
N THR A 67 -7.53 26.62 -29.10
CA THR A 67 -8.80 25.90 -29.04
C THR A 67 -9.66 26.24 -30.26
N ARG A 68 -9.39 25.61 -31.40
CA ARG A 68 -10.36 25.58 -32.51
C ARG A 68 -11.42 24.48 -32.31
N ASN A 69 -11.10 23.48 -31.49
CA ASN A 69 -11.93 22.32 -31.18
C ASN A 69 -12.31 22.28 -29.69
N PRO A 70 -13.41 21.60 -29.31
CA PRO A 70 -13.81 21.38 -27.91
C PRO A 70 -12.76 20.63 -27.08
N GLN A 71 -11.96 19.79 -27.74
CA GLN A 71 -10.76 19.17 -27.16
C GLN A 71 -9.54 19.67 -27.95
N PRO A 72 -8.79 20.64 -27.41
CA PRO A 72 -7.59 21.12 -28.06
C PRO A 72 -6.51 20.04 -28.04
N ASP A 73 -5.80 19.90 -29.16
CA ASP A 73 -4.59 19.09 -29.22
C ASP A 73 -3.52 19.66 -28.26
N PRO A 74 -2.63 18.81 -27.71
CA PRO A 74 -1.50 19.29 -26.93
C PRO A 74 -0.61 20.20 -27.77
N CYS A 75 0.03 21.18 -27.13
CA CYS A 75 1.04 22.00 -27.82
C CYS A 75 2.14 21.11 -28.44
N PRO A 76 2.80 21.56 -29.54
CA PRO A 76 3.74 20.73 -30.28
C PRO A 76 4.81 20.05 -29.40
N PRO A 77 5.45 20.73 -28.42
CA PRO A 77 6.40 20.07 -27.52
C PRO A 77 5.77 18.92 -26.72
N CYS A 78 4.57 19.09 -26.17
CA CYS A 78 3.87 18.02 -25.45
C CYS A 78 3.51 16.85 -26.38
N SER A 79 3.11 17.14 -27.62
CA SER A 79 2.83 16.13 -28.63
C SER A 79 4.08 15.29 -28.96
N THR A 80 5.28 15.89 -29.01
CA THR A 80 6.53 15.13 -29.23
C THR A 80 6.88 14.16 -28.10
N VAL A 81 6.44 14.41 -26.87
CA VAL A 81 6.65 13.49 -25.74
C VAL A 81 5.96 12.15 -26.02
N LEU A 82 4.74 12.17 -26.59
CA LEU A 82 4.00 10.95 -26.96
C LEU A 82 4.76 10.12 -28.01
N SER A 83 5.48 10.80 -28.91
CA SER A 83 6.27 10.17 -29.97
C SER A 83 7.64 9.66 -29.49
N SER A 84 8.11 10.11 -28.31
CA SER A 84 9.42 9.75 -27.78
C SER A 84 9.53 8.26 -27.46
N LYS A 85 10.54 7.59 -28.04
CA LYS A 85 10.86 6.17 -27.76
C LYS A 85 11.10 5.92 -26.27
N ALA A 86 11.77 6.84 -25.58
CA ALA A 86 12.02 6.73 -24.14
C ALA A 86 10.72 6.79 -23.33
N PHE A 87 9.78 7.63 -23.74
CA PHE A 87 8.47 7.74 -23.11
C PHE A 87 7.63 6.48 -23.35
N LYS A 88 7.53 6.03 -24.60
CA LYS A 88 6.83 4.78 -24.98
C LYS A 88 7.37 3.56 -24.21
N ASN A 89 8.69 3.41 -24.14
CA ASN A 89 9.33 2.35 -23.36
C ASN A 89 8.97 2.42 -21.87
N THR A 90 8.79 3.62 -21.33
CA THR A 90 8.40 3.82 -19.93
C THR A 90 6.95 3.41 -19.69
N LEU A 91 6.05 3.71 -20.63
CA LEU A 91 4.63 3.32 -20.55
C LEU A 91 4.44 1.79 -20.61
N ASN A 92 5.28 1.11 -21.39
CA ASN A 92 5.25 -0.33 -21.60
C ASN A 92 5.89 -1.16 -20.47
N LYS A 93 6.46 -0.51 -19.43
CA LYS A 93 6.98 -1.25 -18.27
C LYS A 93 5.83 -1.90 -17.49
N ARG A 94 5.93 -3.21 -17.26
CA ARG A 94 4.99 -3.97 -16.44
C ARG A 94 4.95 -3.41 -15.02
N THR A 95 3.76 -3.30 -14.45
CA THR A 95 3.58 -2.97 -13.03
C THR A 95 4.23 -4.07 -12.20
N LYS A 96 4.99 -3.69 -11.16
CA LYS A 96 5.55 -4.67 -10.22
C LYS A 96 4.44 -5.18 -9.31
N ASP A 97 4.56 -6.44 -8.88
CA ASP A 97 3.76 -7.03 -7.81
C ASP A 97 3.87 -6.19 -6.52
N SER A 98 2.76 -6.06 -5.77
CA SER A 98 2.66 -5.23 -4.55
C SER A 98 3.72 -5.64 -3.51
N LYS A 99 3.99 -6.95 -3.40
CA LYS A 99 5.03 -7.52 -2.53
C LYS A 99 6.43 -6.94 -2.78
N ASN A 100 6.69 -6.48 -4.00
CA ASN A 100 7.98 -5.89 -4.40
C ASN A 100 8.01 -4.35 -4.33
N ALA A 101 6.90 -3.71 -3.96
CA ALA A 101 6.82 -2.26 -3.84
C ALA A 101 7.77 -1.71 -2.76
N ILE A 102 8.08 -2.51 -1.72
CA ILE A 102 9.03 -2.16 -0.66
C ILE A 102 10.42 -1.80 -1.21
N TYR A 103 10.87 -2.50 -2.27
CA TYR A 103 12.18 -2.31 -2.91
C TYR A 103 12.23 -1.14 -3.88
N THR A 104 11.11 -0.44 -4.09
CA THR A 104 11.12 0.78 -4.92
C THR A 104 11.96 1.85 -4.23
N ASN A 105 12.87 2.47 -4.99
CA ASN A 105 13.81 3.46 -4.47
C ASN A 105 13.07 4.61 -3.78
N LYS A 106 13.42 4.87 -2.50
CA LYS A 106 12.81 5.90 -1.65
C LYS A 106 12.75 7.27 -2.31
N ARG A 107 13.70 7.60 -3.20
CA ARG A 107 13.72 8.87 -3.95
C ARG A 107 12.53 9.08 -4.88
N TYR A 108 11.97 8.01 -5.44
CA TYR A 108 10.83 8.07 -6.36
C TYR A 108 9.52 7.68 -5.67
N LYS A 109 9.54 7.52 -4.35
CA LYS A 109 8.35 7.44 -3.53
C LYS A 109 8.02 8.83 -3.05
N ASP A 110 6.75 9.19 -3.09
CA ASP A 110 6.27 10.27 -2.24
C ASP A 110 6.52 9.82 -0.79
N GLN A 111 7.28 10.61 -0.04
CA GLN A 111 7.73 10.20 1.29
C GLN A 111 6.56 10.17 2.28
N VAL A 112 5.56 11.05 2.11
CA VAL A 112 4.38 11.12 2.98
C VAL A 112 3.47 9.93 2.69
N ILE A 113 3.13 9.68 1.42
CA ILE A 113 2.29 8.54 1.03
C ILE A 113 3.02 7.22 1.33
N GLY A 114 4.32 7.16 1.04
CA GLY A 114 5.15 6.00 1.35
C GLY A 114 5.25 5.72 2.85
N GLU A 115 5.29 6.74 3.69
CA GLU A 115 5.21 6.60 5.15
C GLU A 115 3.82 6.13 5.61
N ILE A 116 2.74 6.63 5.03
CA ILE A 116 1.38 6.16 5.36
C ILE A 116 1.23 4.66 5.04
N TYR A 117 1.65 4.21 3.85
CA TYR A 117 1.61 2.79 3.50
C TYR A 117 2.63 1.94 4.29
N ALA A 118 3.79 2.48 4.65
CA ALA A 118 4.81 1.73 5.41
C ALA A 118 4.50 1.65 6.92
N ARG A 119 3.75 2.61 7.48
CA ARG A 119 3.34 2.62 8.88
C ARG A 119 2.28 1.55 9.19
N THR A 120 1.61 1.00 8.19
CA THR A 120 0.53 0.03 8.40
C THR A 120 0.63 -1.11 7.39
N ILE A 121 1.25 -2.21 7.82
CA ILE A 121 1.27 -3.47 7.06
C ILE A 121 -0.18 -3.88 6.75
N GLY A 122 -0.49 -4.22 5.50
CA GLY A 122 -1.82 -4.65 5.07
C GLY A 122 -2.78 -3.51 4.66
N LEU A 123 -2.40 -2.24 4.82
CA LEU A 123 -3.27 -1.11 4.45
C LEU A 123 -3.52 -1.01 2.94
N GLN A 124 -2.59 -1.48 2.11
CA GLN A 124 -2.78 -1.51 0.66
C GLN A 124 -3.97 -2.39 0.28
N ASP A 125 -4.06 -3.59 0.85
CA ASP A 125 -5.13 -4.55 0.55
C ASP A 125 -6.50 -4.02 1.04
N ILE A 126 -6.51 -3.27 2.15
CA ILE A 126 -7.71 -2.62 2.69
C ILE A 126 -8.17 -1.43 1.81
N ILE A 127 -7.24 -0.63 1.28
CA ILE A 127 -7.55 0.56 0.47
C ILE A 127 -7.94 0.19 -0.96
N GLU A 128 -7.32 -0.84 -1.54
CA GLU A 128 -7.56 -1.23 -2.93
C GLU A 128 -8.87 -2.00 -3.12
N GLU A 129 -9.35 -2.70 -2.09
CA GLU A 129 -10.62 -3.45 -2.12
C GLU A 129 -11.59 -3.05 -0.99
N PRO A 130 -12.03 -1.79 -0.90
CA PRO A 130 -12.70 -1.25 0.28
C PRO A 130 -14.08 -1.84 0.59
N ASN A 131 -14.66 -2.64 -0.32
CA ASN A 131 -16.05 -3.06 -0.27
C ASN A 131 -16.26 -4.51 0.17
N THR A 132 -15.25 -5.14 0.78
CA THR A 132 -15.42 -6.48 1.33
C THR A 132 -16.21 -6.44 2.65
N PRO A 133 -17.00 -7.48 2.98
CA PRO A 133 -17.67 -7.57 4.28
C PRO A 133 -16.72 -7.44 5.47
N CYS A 134 -15.48 -7.92 5.35
CA CYS A 134 -14.46 -7.83 6.40
C CYS A 134 -14.08 -6.39 6.74
N ILE A 135 -13.88 -5.54 5.72
CA ILE A 135 -13.53 -4.12 5.92
C ILE A 135 -14.72 -3.36 6.50
N ARG A 136 -15.93 -3.63 5.99
CA ARG A 136 -17.16 -3.04 6.54
C ARG A 136 -17.39 -3.45 7.99
N TYR A 137 -17.11 -4.71 8.32
CA TYR A 137 -17.18 -5.21 9.68
C TYR A 137 -16.18 -4.49 10.59
N ALA A 138 -14.90 -4.40 10.18
CA ALA A 138 -13.87 -3.70 10.95
C ALA A 138 -14.24 -2.22 11.19
N GLN A 139 -14.71 -1.52 10.16
CA GLN A 139 -15.21 -0.15 10.28
C GLN A 139 -16.37 -0.04 11.26
N GLY A 140 -17.40 -0.89 11.10
CA GLY A 140 -18.56 -0.87 11.99
C GLY A 140 -18.21 -1.24 13.43
N ALA A 141 -17.27 -2.16 13.65
CA ALA A 141 -16.79 -2.53 14.98
C ALA A 141 -16.04 -1.35 15.65
N LEU A 142 -15.16 -0.66 14.91
CA LEU A 142 -14.44 0.52 15.40
C LEU A 142 -15.37 1.71 15.70
N GLU A 143 -16.44 1.85 14.90
CA GLU A 143 -17.49 2.86 15.12
C GLU A 143 -18.49 2.47 16.21
N GLY A 144 -18.37 1.27 16.80
CA GLY A 144 -19.30 0.77 17.82
C GLY A 144 -20.70 0.44 17.28
N LYS A 145 -20.86 0.23 15.97
CA LYS A 145 -22.15 -0.14 15.34
C LYS A 145 -22.62 -1.55 15.70
N TYR A 146 -21.70 -2.43 16.10
CA TYR A 146 -22.02 -3.81 16.47
C TYR A 146 -21.88 -3.99 17.99
N ASP A 147 -23.02 -4.08 18.67
CA ASP A 147 -23.12 -4.29 20.12
C ASP A 147 -23.25 -5.78 20.51
N ASN A 148 -23.01 -6.71 19.56
CA ASN A 148 -23.06 -8.13 19.87
C ASN A 148 -21.76 -8.57 20.54
N THR A 149 -21.73 -8.48 21.88
CA THR A 149 -20.57 -8.82 22.70
C THR A 149 -20.14 -10.28 22.59
N VAL A 150 -21.07 -11.21 22.32
CA VAL A 150 -20.77 -12.63 22.08
C VAL A 150 -20.00 -12.79 20.77
N PHE A 151 -20.48 -12.18 19.68
CA PHE A 151 -19.82 -12.25 18.37
C PHE A 151 -18.48 -11.51 18.37
N ASN A 152 -18.40 -10.34 19.00
CA ASN A 152 -17.14 -9.61 19.15
C ASN A 152 -16.11 -10.45 19.91
N GLY A 153 -16.52 -11.14 20.98
CA GLY A 153 -15.66 -12.06 21.73
C GLY A 153 -15.23 -13.29 20.92
N LEU A 154 -16.09 -13.81 20.06
CA LEU A 154 -15.73 -14.88 19.11
C LEU A 154 -14.65 -14.40 18.13
N VAL A 155 -14.82 -13.20 17.55
CA VAL A 155 -13.85 -12.63 16.62
C VAL A 155 -12.49 -12.43 17.29
N GLU A 156 -12.47 -11.92 18.52
CA GLU A 156 -11.25 -11.77 19.32
C GLU A 156 -10.54 -13.13 19.54
N ALA A 157 -11.30 -14.16 19.90
CA ALA A 157 -10.77 -15.51 20.10
C ALA A 157 -10.22 -16.11 18.79
N MET A 158 -10.89 -15.88 17.65
CA MET A 158 -10.46 -16.35 16.34
C MET A 158 -9.16 -15.68 15.88
N VAL A 159 -9.08 -14.34 15.96
CA VAL A 159 -7.88 -13.59 15.57
C VAL A 159 -6.70 -14.01 16.44
N THR A 160 -6.91 -14.13 17.76
CA THR A 160 -5.84 -14.54 18.67
C THR A 160 -5.38 -15.98 18.44
N LYS A 161 -6.28 -16.89 18.07
CA LYS A 161 -5.93 -18.28 17.75
C LYS A 161 -4.97 -18.33 16.55
N VAL A 162 -5.30 -17.61 15.47
CA VAL A 162 -4.44 -17.55 14.28
C VAL A 162 -3.07 -16.95 14.62
N GLU A 163 -3.03 -15.82 15.34
CA GLU A 163 -1.76 -15.21 15.75
C GLU A 163 -0.88 -16.15 16.60
N ARG A 164 -1.50 -16.95 17.47
CA ARG A 164 -0.77 -17.90 18.32
C ARG A 164 -0.27 -19.11 17.53
N GLU A 165 -1.08 -19.63 16.61
CA GLU A 165 -0.68 -20.71 15.70
C GLU A 165 0.50 -20.29 14.81
N GLU A 166 0.50 -19.06 14.29
CA GLU A 166 1.63 -18.49 13.54
C GLU A 166 2.92 -18.41 14.39
N ARG A 167 2.78 -18.22 15.70
CA ARG A 167 3.90 -18.21 16.67
C ARG A 167 4.25 -19.61 17.19
N GLY A 168 3.52 -20.66 16.80
CA GLY A 168 3.69 -22.02 17.31
C GLY A 168 3.27 -22.19 18.78
N VAL A 169 2.41 -21.32 19.30
CA VAL A 169 1.95 -21.32 20.69
C VAL A 169 0.50 -21.83 20.77
N GLY A 170 0.20 -22.67 21.75
CA GLY A 170 -1.18 -23.14 21.98
C GLY A 170 -2.09 -22.09 22.65
N MET A 171 -3.39 -22.39 22.72
CA MET A 171 -4.42 -21.54 23.36
C MET A 171 -4.44 -21.62 24.91
N GLN A 172 -3.41 -22.21 25.51
CA GLN A 172 -3.28 -22.30 26.97
C GLN A 172 -3.25 -20.90 27.59
N ASN A 173 -3.93 -20.73 28.73
CA ASN A 173 -4.05 -19.47 29.48
C ASN A 173 -4.65 -18.29 28.69
N PHE A 174 -5.34 -18.54 27.57
CA PHE A 174 -6.07 -17.49 26.88
C PHE A 174 -7.32 -17.10 27.68
N LYS A 175 -7.52 -15.78 27.85
CA LYS A 175 -8.69 -15.23 28.53
C LYS A 175 -9.75 -14.90 27.48
N TYR A 176 -10.86 -15.62 27.52
CA TYR A 176 -12.00 -15.36 26.63
C TYR A 176 -12.83 -14.18 27.14
N ALA A 177 -13.40 -13.41 26.22
CA ALA A 177 -14.35 -12.35 26.54
C ALA A 177 -15.54 -12.90 27.35
N PRO A 178 -16.00 -12.23 28.42
CA PRO A 178 -17.00 -12.78 29.34
C PRO A 178 -18.29 -13.26 28.68
N ALA A 179 -18.89 -12.45 27.80
CA ALA A 179 -20.15 -12.79 27.14
C ALA A 179 -20.01 -14.01 26.22
N TYR A 180 -18.89 -14.14 25.51
CA TYR A 180 -18.62 -15.28 24.66
C TYR A 180 -18.36 -16.56 25.47
N ASP A 181 -17.65 -16.41 26.60
CA ASP A 181 -17.36 -17.52 27.50
C ASP A 181 -18.62 -18.06 28.18
N GLU A 182 -19.51 -17.16 28.61
CA GLU A 182 -20.82 -17.50 29.15
C GLU A 182 -21.67 -18.23 28.11
N PHE A 183 -21.72 -17.74 26.87
CA PHE A 183 -22.40 -18.42 25.76
C PHE A 183 -21.87 -19.85 25.56
N CYS A 184 -20.55 -20.02 25.58
CA CYS A 184 -19.91 -21.34 25.50
C CYS A 184 -20.31 -22.25 26.66
N ASN A 185 -20.39 -21.73 27.88
CA ASN A 185 -20.82 -22.51 29.05
C ASN A 185 -22.30 -22.91 28.96
N VAL A 186 -23.18 -22.00 28.51
CA VAL A 186 -24.61 -22.28 28.26
C VAL A 186 -24.76 -23.38 27.21
N LEU A 187 -24.01 -23.29 26.10
CA LEU A 187 -24.02 -24.30 25.04
C LEU A 187 -23.59 -25.68 25.57
N ARG A 188 -22.52 -25.71 26.38
CA ARG A 188 -22.03 -26.93 27.02
C ARG A 188 -23.03 -27.55 27.99
N ILE A 189 -23.66 -26.74 28.84
CA ILE A 189 -24.68 -27.20 29.80
C ILE A 189 -25.90 -27.75 29.05
N SER A 190 -26.31 -27.08 27.97
CA SER A 190 -27.48 -27.46 27.18
C SER A 190 -27.23 -28.75 26.39
N SER A 191 -26.06 -28.87 25.76
CA SER A 191 -25.66 -30.07 25.02
C SER A 191 -24.13 -30.16 24.90
N PRO A 192 -23.48 -31.03 25.69
CA PRO A 192 -22.04 -31.27 25.57
C PRO A 192 -21.63 -31.76 24.17
N ALA A 193 -22.49 -32.54 23.52
CA ALA A 193 -22.23 -33.01 22.15
C ALA A 193 -22.21 -31.86 21.14
N ALA A 194 -23.15 -30.91 21.25
CA ALA A 194 -23.16 -29.71 20.40
C ALA A 194 -21.93 -28.83 20.69
N TYR A 195 -21.51 -28.73 21.96
CA TYR A 195 -20.31 -27.99 22.31
C TYR A 195 -19.04 -28.60 21.71
N ARG A 196 -18.90 -29.93 21.70
CA ARG A 196 -17.77 -30.59 21.02
C ARG A 196 -17.73 -30.28 19.53
N ALA A 197 -18.87 -30.41 18.84
CA ALA A 197 -18.96 -30.07 17.42
C ALA A 197 -18.66 -28.58 17.15
N PHE A 198 -19.07 -27.70 18.06
CA PHE A 198 -18.73 -26.27 18.00
C PHE A 198 -17.22 -26.05 18.12
N GLN A 199 -16.54 -26.73 19.06
CA GLN A 199 -15.11 -26.58 19.29
C GLN A 199 -14.22 -27.10 18.14
N GLU A 200 -14.73 -28.00 17.31
CA GLU A 200 -14.03 -28.44 16.10
C GLU A 200 -13.86 -27.29 15.10
N GLN A 201 -14.80 -26.33 15.08
CA GLN A 201 -14.81 -25.23 14.12
C GLN A 201 -14.37 -23.90 14.73
N LEU A 202 -14.74 -23.63 15.99
CA LEU A 202 -14.59 -22.33 16.64
C LEU A 202 -13.82 -22.45 17.97
N PRO A 203 -13.00 -21.45 18.33
CA PRO A 203 -12.19 -21.48 19.54
C PRO A 203 -13.06 -21.39 20.79
N GLY A 204 -12.90 -22.31 21.72
CA GLY A 204 -13.56 -22.28 23.03
C GLY A 204 -12.69 -22.94 24.09
N ARG A 205 -12.98 -22.69 25.37
CA ARG A 205 -12.29 -23.36 26.48
C ARG A 205 -12.54 -24.86 26.45
N SER A 206 -11.56 -25.65 26.88
CA SER A 206 -11.79 -27.09 27.01
C SER A 206 -12.93 -27.37 28.00
N GLU A 207 -13.72 -28.43 27.77
CA GLU A 207 -14.81 -28.83 28.68
C GLU A 207 -14.35 -28.93 30.15
N ARG A 208 -13.09 -29.33 30.39
CA ARG A 208 -12.50 -29.47 31.72
C ARG A 208 -12.21 -28.14 32.42
N SER A 209 -12.14 -27.04 31.67
CA SER A 209 -11.80 -25.70 32.15
C SER A 209 -13.02 -24.90 32.62
N PHE A 210 -14.25 -25.43 32.48
CA PHE A 210 -15.49 -24.84 33.00
C PHE A 210 -15.85 -25.29 34.42
N ARG A 211 -14.97 -26.05 35.09
CA ARG A 211 -15.18 -26.55 36.45
C ARG A 211 -15.19 -25.44 37.49
#